data_AF-A0A820JJM6-F1
#
_entry.id   AF-A0A820JJM6-F1
#
_cell.length_a   1.000
_cell.length_b   1.000
_cell.length_c   1.000
_cell.angle_alpha   90.00
_cell.angle_beta   90.00
_cell.angle_gamma   90.00
#
_symmetry.space_group_name_H-M   'P 1'
#
loop_
_entity.id
_entity.type
_entity.pdbx_description
1 polymer ?
#
loop_
_entity_poly.entity_id
_entity_poly.type
_entity_poly.pdbx_seq_one_letter_code
_entity_poly.pdbx_strand_id
1 'polypeptide(L)'
;MTRRVFIFLLLINTINSTILFGGLPSLSTYALLPYGQKAFYYSSLLTPATYSVALLINLRWETITIRATVIGSAIGLMLSIFIVIIATQSPCPWWSDTTHGAIIIVISWFLVTLIIAFLRITIGHRIKLEWKGDQGMFYFGASVQLGLLLGAIPMYFLVNVFNVFIDREPCVIYCLT
;
A
#
# COMPACT_ATOMS: atom_id res chain seq x y z
N MET A 1 -21.69 16.32 7.65
CA MET A 1 -21.18 14.99 8.09
C MET A 1 -21.39 14.79 9.59
N THR A 2 -21.81 13.59 10.04
CA THR A 2 -21.98 13.29 11.48
C THR A 2 -20.65 12.89 12.10
N ARG A 3 -20.43 13.19 13.39
CA ARG A 3 -19.20 12.83 14.13
C ARG A 3 -18.81 11.35 14.00
N ARG A 4 -19.80 10.44 13.97
CA ARG A 4 -19.55 9.00 13.79
C ARG A 4 -18.95 8.67 12.43
N VAL A 5 -19.45 9.29 11.36
CA VAL A 5 -18.93 9.10 10.00
C VAL A 5 -17.51 9.67 9.89
N PHE A 6 -17.23 10.79 10.57
CA PHE A 6 -15.89 11.36 10.65
C PHE A 6 -14.87 10.42 11.26
N ILE A 7 -15.17 9.90 12.45
CA ILE A 7 -14.29 8.95 13.13
C ILE A 7 -14.11 7.68 12.28
N PHE A 8 -15.18 7.21 11.64
CA PHE A 8 -15.13 6.04 10.76
C PHE A 8 -14.22 6.24 9.54
N LEU A 9 -14.31 7.40 8.86
CA LEU A 9 -13.44 7.71 7.72
C LEU A 9 -11.98 7.88 8.14
N LEU A 10 -11.72 8.48 9.31
CA LEU A 10 -10.36 8.56 9.86
C LEU A 10 -9.79 7.17 10.16
N LEU A 11 -10.58 6.27 10.74
CA LEU A 11 -10.15 4.90 11.03
C LEU A 11 -9.81 4.13 9.75
N ILE A 12 -10.66 4.23 8.71
CA ILE A 12 -10.35 3.67 7.39
C ILE A 12 -9.06 4.28 6.84
N ASN A 13 -8.89 5.59 6.92
CA ASN A 13 -7.69 6.25 6.43
C ASN A 13 -6.42 5.80 7.19
N THR A 14 -6.51 5.60 8.51
CA THR A 14 -5.41 5.08 9.32
C THR A 14 -5.04 3.67 8.87
N ILE A 15 -5.99 2.74 8.75
CA ILE A 15 -5.73 1.36 8.29
C ILE A 15 -5.05 1.36 6.90
N ASN A 16 -5.61 2.14 5.98
CA ASN A 16 -5.06 2.27 4.63
C ASN A 16 -3.64 2.87 4.63
N SER A 17 -3.38 3.86 5.49
CA SER A 17 -2.06 4.50 5.62
C SER A 17 -1.04 3.59 6.29
N THR A 18 -1.46 2.76 7.26
CA THR A 18 -0.63 1.70 7.86
C THR A 18 -0.08 0.77 6.79
N ILE A 19 -0.93 0.34 5.87
CA ILE A 19 -0.56 -0.59 4.81
C ILE A 19 0.35 0.09 3.79
N LEU A 20 -0.06 1.25 3.27
CA LEU A 20 0.63 1.90 2.15
C LEU A 20 2.00 2.47 2.51
N PHE A 21 2.15 3.05 3.70
CA PHE A 21 3.38 3.74 4.10
C PHE A 21 4.24 3.00 5.11
N GLY A 22 3.62 2.24 6.01
CA GLY A 22 4.36 1.47 7.00
C GLY A 22 4.66 0.06 6.52
N GLY A 23 3.63 -0.66 6.06
CA GLY A 23 3.70 -2.08 5.74
C GLY A 23 4.46 -2.40 4.46
N LEU A 24 3.87 -2.00 3.32
CA LEU A 24 4.34 -2.37 1.99
C LEU A 24 5.79 -1.93 1.70
N PRO A 25 6.22 -0.68 2.00
CA PRO A 25 7.58 -0.27 1.66
C PRO A 25 8.67 -1.13 2.30
N SER A 26 8.47 -1.58 3.55
CA SER A 26 9.39 -2.49 4.24
C SER A 26 9.48 -3.88 3.59
N LEU A 27 8.45 -4.30 2.85
CA LEU A 27 8.40 -5.58 2.15
C LEU A 27 8.80 -5.51 0.67
N SER A 28 9.06 -4.31 0.16
CA SER A 28 9.32 -4.10 -1.27
C SER A 28 10.53 -4.88 -1.78
N THR A 29 11.60 -5.00 -0.98
CA THR A 29 12.78 -5.77 -1.34
C THR A 29 12.46 -7.26 -1.37
N TYR A 30 11.85 -7.81 -0.32
CA TYR A 30 11.48 -9.23 -0.21
C TYR A 30 10.47 -9.69 -1.25
N ALA A 31 9.51 -8.84 -1.63
CA ALA A 31 8.47 -9.19 -2.60
C ALA A 31 8.93 -9.04 -4.06
N LEU A 32 9.77 -8.05 -4.39
CA LEU A 32 10.06 -7.69 -5.78
C LEU A 32 11.42 -8.21 -6.28
N LEU A 33 12.46 -8.29 -5.44
CA LEU A 33 13.78 -8.82 -5.86
C LEU A 33 13.75 -10.27 -6.36
N PRO A 34 12.91 -11.18 -5.82
CA PRO A 34 12.83 -12.55 -6.34
C PRO A 34 12.35 -12.66 -7.79
N TYR A 35 11.74 -11.60 -8.33
CA TYR A 35 11.33 -11.52 -9.74
C TYR A 35 12.31 -10.72 -10.61
N GLY A 36 13.43 -10.27 -10.03
CA GLY A 36 14.53 -9.62 -10.71
C GLY A 36 14.63 -8.11 -10.45
N GLN A 37 15.84 -7.57 -10.62
CA GLN A 37 16.15 -6.15 -10.38
C GLN A 37 15.30 -5.20 -11.25
N LYS A 38 14.97 -5.61 -12.48
CA LYS A 38 14.12 -4.82 -13.38
C LYS A 38 12.71 -4.63 -12.80
N ALA A 39 12.11 -5.66 -12.21
CA ALA A 39 10.77 -5.58 -11.61
C ALA A 39 10.74 -4.63 -10.42
N PHE A 40 11.78 -4.66 -9.57
CA PHE A 40 11.96 -3.72 -8.47
C PHE A 40 12.13 -2.27 -8.97
N TYR A 41 12.97 -2.06 -9.99
CA TYR A 41 13.18 -0.75 -10.59
C TYR A 41 11.88 -0.17 -11.17
N TYR A 42 11.15 -0.94 -11.98
CA TYR A 42 9.89 -0.49 -12.56
C TYR A 42 8.82 -0.19 -11.51
N SER A 43 8.69 -1.03 -10.48
CA SER A 43 7.73 -0.80 -9.39
C SER A 43 8.03 0.49 -8.62
N SER A 44 9.31 0.73 -8.35
CA SER A 44 9.77 1.95 -7.68
C SER A 44 9.50 3.20 -8.51
N LEU A 45 9.68 3.12 -9.84
CA LEU A 45 9.39 4.21 -10.77
C LEU A 45 7.88 4.46 -10.93
N LEU A 46 7.07 3.41 -10.95
CA LEU A 46 5.62 3.48 -11.12
C LEU A 46 4.91 4.01 -9.87
N THR A 47 5.49 3.82 -8.68
CA THR A 47 4.87 4.21 -7.41
C THR A 47 4.54 5.73 -7.37
N PRO A 48 5.47 6.66 -7.64
CA PRO A 48 5.16 8.09 -7.76
C PRO A 48 4.11 8.40 -8.84
N ALA A 49 4.21 7.76 -10.02
CA ALA A 49 3.27 7.97 -11.12
C ALA A 49 1.83 7.58 -10.72
N THR A 50 1.70 6.56 -9.87
CA THR A 50 0.42 6.07 -9.36
C THR A 50 -0.35 7.13 -8.58
N TYR A 51 0.35 7.96 -7.80
CA TYR A 51 -0.30 9.06 -7.05
C TYR A 51 -0.86 10.13 -7.99
N SER A 52 -0.13 10.47 -9.06
CA SER A 52 -0.60 11.39 -10.09
C SER A 52 -1.85 10.84 -10.79
N VAL A 53 -1.85 9.55 -11.13
CA VAL A 53 -3.02 8.87 -11.71
C VAL A 53 -4.21 8.90 -10.74
N ALA A 54 -3.98 8.62 -9.45
CA ALA A 54 -5.02 8.68 -8.43
C ALA A 54 -5.68 10.07 -8.32
N LEU A 55 -4.88 11.13 -8.42
CA LEU A 55 -5.38 12.51 -8.44
C LEU A 55 -6.24 12.78 -9.69
N LEU A 56 -5.80 12.35 -10.87
CA LEU A 56 -6.56 12.50 -12.11
C LEU A 56 -7.92 11.79 -12.05
N ILE A 57 -7.96 10.58 -11.47
CA ILE A 57 -9.21 9.85 -11.27
C ILE A 57 -10.10 10.60 -10.28
N ASN A 58 -9.54 11.14 -9.20
CA ASN A 58 -10.29 11.88 -8.19
C ASN A 58 -10.91 13.18 -8.73
N LEU A 59 -10.24 13.88 -9.67
CA LEU A 59 -10.82 15.04 -10.36
C LEU A 59 -12.13 14.71 -11.09
N ARG A 60 -12.31 13.46 -11.54
CA ARG A 60 -13.53 13.01 -12.23
C ARG A 60 -14.59 12.48 -11.26
N TRP A 61 -14.16 11.83 -10.18
CA TRP A 61 -15.01 11.24 -9.15
C TRP A 61 -14.71 11.86 -7.78
N GLU A 62 -15.07 13.12 -7.64
CA GLU A 62 -14.77 13.94 -6.46
C GLU A 62 -15.39 13.42 -5.16
N THR A 63 -16.53 12.71 -5.26
CA THR A 63 -17.26 12.17 -4.12
C THR A 63 -17.58 10.69 -4.30
N ILE A 64 -17.22 9.89 -3.30
CA ILE A 64 -17.47 8.45 -3.27
C ILE A 64 -18.34 8.12 -2.06
N THR A 65 -19.27 7.19 -2.26
CA THR A 65 -20.12 6.69 -1.19
C THR A 65 -19.31 5.94 -0.14
N ILE A 66 -19.77 5.94 1.11
CA ILE A 66 -19.10 5.22 2.22
C ILE A 66 -18.93 3.73 1.88
N ARG A 67 -19.93 3.13 1.22
CA ARG A 67 -19.89 1.73 0.78
C ARG A 67 -18.73 1.49 -0.19
N ALA A 68 -18.58 2.34 -1.20
CA ALA A 68 -17.49 2.21 -2.17
C ALA A 68 -16.11 2.45 -1.52
N THR A 69 -16.01 3.34 -0.53
CA THR A 69 -14.78 3.49 0.26
C THR A 69 -14.41 2.21 1.01
N VAL A 70 -15.38 1.56 1.65
CA VAL A 70 -15.17 0.29 2.37
C VAL A 70 -14.77 -0.83 1.41
N ILE A 71 -15.47 -0.97 0.28
CA ILE A 71 -15.16 -1.98 -0.74
C ILE A 71 -13.76 -1.77 -1.30
N GLY A 72 -13.41 -0.54 -1.66
CA GLY A 72 -12.07 -0.22 -2.15
C GLY A 72 -10.99 -0.55 -1.11
N SER A 73 -11.23 -0.22 0.16
CA SER A 73 -10.29 -0.53 1.24
C SER A 73 -10.14 -2.03 1.45
N ALA A 74 -11.21 -2.81 1.32
CA ALA A 74 -11.17 -4.26 1.41
C ALA A 74 -10.37 -4.87 0.25
N ILE A 75 -10.56 -4.38 -0.98
CA ILE A 75 -9.79 -4.81 -2.16
C ILE A 75 -8.30 -4.47 -1.97
N GLY A 76 -7.99 -3.25 -1.50
CA GLY A 76 -6.62 -2.84 -1.20
C GLY A 76 -5.98 -3.75 -0.14
N LEU A 77 -6.71 -4.09 0.92
CA LEU A 77 -6.24 -5.03 1.94
C LEU A 77 -5.98 -6.43 1.35
N MET A 78 -6.89 -6.96 0.53
CA MET A 78 -6.73 -8.28 -0.11
C MET A 78 -5.47 -8.33 -1.00
N LEU A 79 -5.24 -7.30 -1.82
CA LEU A 79 -4.03 -7.20 -2.64
C LEU A 79 -2.77 -7.07 -1.77
N SER A 80 -2.86 -6.37 -0.64
CA SER A 80 -1.73 -6.23 0.30
C SER A 80 -1.39 -7.57 0.96
N ILE A 81 -2.40 -8.35 1.36
CA ILE A 81 -2.21 -9.69 1.90
C ILE A 81 -1.51 -10.58 0.86
N PHE A 82 -1.92 -10.51 -0.41
CA PHE A 82 -1.25 -11.23 -1.49
C PHE A 82 0.25 -10.89 -1.59
N ILE A 83 0.61 -9.61 -1.52
CA ILE A 83 2.01 -9.16 -1.54
C ILE A 83 2.78 -9.65 -0.31
N VAL A 84 2.15 -9.62 0.87
CA VAL A 84 2.76 -10.12 2.12
C VAL A 84 3.02 -11.63 2.03
N ILE A 85 2.08 -12.41 1.48
CA ILE A 85 2.26 -13.85 1.26
C ILE A 85 3.46 -14.11 0.36
N ILE A 86 3.58 -13.38 -0.75
CA ILE A 86 4.74 -13.48 -1.64
C ILE A 86 6.04 -13.14 -0.91
N ALA A 87 6.05 -12.07 -0.11
CA ALA A 87 7.22 -11.68 0.68
C ALA A 87 7.64 -12.79 1.66
N THR A 88 6.68 -13.46 2.32
CA THR A 88 6.98 -14.57 3.25
C THR A 88 7.56 -15.81 2.56
N GLN A 89 7.38 -15.96 1.25
CA GLN A 89 7.94 -17.06 0.47
C GLN A 89 9.34 -16.73 -0.11
N SER A 90 9.87 -15.54 0.15
CA SER A 90 11.26 -15.22 -0.17
C SER A 90 12.20 -16.23 0.51
N PRO A 91 13.19 -16.83 -0.19
CA PRO A 91 13.81 -16.38 -1.44
C PRO A 91 13.27 -16.98 -2.75
N CYS A 92 12.36 -17.97 -2.70
CA CYS A 92 11.81 -18.66 -3.87
C CYS A 92 10.27 -18.61 -3.86
N PRO A 93 9.66 -17.43 -4.10
CA PRO A 93 8.22 -17.32 -4.18
C PRO A 93 7.67 -18.03 -5.42
N TRP A 94 6.36 -18.29 -5.42
CA TRP A 94 5.70 -18.89 -6.58
C TRP A 94 5.94 -18.04 -7.84
N TRP A 95 6.33 -18.71 -8.94
CA TRP A 95 6.74 -18.09 -10.20
C TRP A 95 8.01 -17.24 -10.14
N SER A 96 8.93 -17.52 -9.20
CA SER A 96 10.26 -16.90 -9.14
C SER A 96 10.98 -16.93 -10.49
N ASP A 97 11.69 -15.86 -10.82
CA ASP A 97 12.49 -15.70 -12.05
C ASP A 97 11.73 -15.91 -13.39
N THR A 98 10.39 -15.89 -13.37
CA THR A 98 9.57 -15.88 -14.60
C THR A 98 9.08 -14.48 -14.94
N THR A 99 9.03 -14.16 -16.24
CA THR A 99 8.48 -12.87 -16.73
C THR A 99 7.02 -12.67 -16.33
N HIS A 100 6.24 -13.75 -16.29
CA HIS A 100 4.83 -13.72 -15.90
C HIS A 100 4.67 -13.32 -14.43
N GLY A 101 5.45 -13.92 -13.52
CA GLY A 101 5.44 -13.57 -12.10
C GLY A 101 5.84 -12.10 -11.87
N ALA A 102 6.87 -11.64 -12.58
CA ALA A 102 7.31 -10.25 -12.53
C ALA A 102 6.21 -9.25 -12.95
N ILE A 103 5.47 -9.55 -14.02
CA ILE A 103 4.37 -8.68 -14.48
C ILE A 103 3.24 -8.66 -13.45
N ILE A 104 2.85 -9.82 -12.90
CA ILE A 104 1.77 -9.93 -11.93
C ILE A 104 2.08 -9.12 -10.67
N ILE A 105 3.28 -9.28 -10.08
CA ILE A 105 3.63 -8.57 -8.85
C ILE A 105 3.69 -7.05 -9.06
N VAL A 106 4.24 -6.59 -10.19
CA VAL A 106 4.31 -5.16 -10.53
C VAL A 106 2.91 -4.57 -10.69
N ILE A 107 2.01 -5.28 -11.38
CA ILE A 107 0.61 -4.86 -11.55
C ILE A 107 -0.11 -4.85 -10.20
N SER A 108 0.04 -5.89 -9.37
CA SER A 108 -0.57 -5.93 -8.04
C SER A 108 -0.07 -4.79 -7.15
N TRP A 109 1.23 -4.48 -7.20
CA TRP A 109 1.83 -3.36 -6.46
C TRP A 109 1.29 -2.01 -6.94
N PHE A 110 1.17 -1.84 -8.25
CA PHE A 110 0.59 -0.64 -8.85
C PHE A 110 -0.88 -0.47 -8.42
N LEU A 111 -1.70 -1.52 -8.56
CA LEU A 111 -3.12 -1.48 -8.23
C LEU A 111 -3.36 -1.20 -6.74
N VAL A 112 -2.62 -1.84 -5.84
CA VAL A 112 -2.78 -1.59 -4.40
C VAL A 112 -2.43 -0.15 -4.04
N THR A 113 -1.32 0.36 -4.59
CA THR A 113 -0.89 1.75 -4.40
C THR A 113 -1.94 2.71 -4.95
N LEU A 114 -2.50 2.43 -6.13
CA LEU A 114 -3.50 3.25 -6.80
C LEU A 114 -4.79 3.32 -6.00
N ILE A 115 -5.32 2.17 -5.61
CA ILE A 115 -6.59 2.09 -4.87
C ILE A 115 -6.45 2.81 -3.54
N ILE A 116 -5.38 2.53 -2.78
CA ILE A 116 -5.20 3.14 -1.46
C ILE A 116 -4.96 4.66 -1.60
N ALA A 117 -4.12 5.10 -2.53
CA ALA A 117 -3.88 6.53 -2.77
C ALA A 117 -5.18 7.25 -3.14
N PHE A 118 -5.97 6.68 -4.04
CA PHE A 118 -7.25 7.23 -4.48
C PHE A 118 -8.26 7.35 -3.32
N LEU A 119 -8.37 6.32 -2.48
CA LEU A 119 -9.24 6.35 -1.30
C LEU A 119 -8.80 7.44 -0.33
N ARG A 120 -7.50 7.59 -0.07
CA ARG A 120 -6.97 8.61 0.83
C ARG A 120 -7.24 10.02 0.32
N ILE A 121 -7.03 10.27 -0.97
CA ILE A 121 -7.34 11.57 -1.61
C ILE A 121 -8.83 11.87 -1.49
N THR A 122 -9.69 10.89 -1.80
CA THR A 122 -11.14 11.09 -1.73
C THR A 122 -11.63 11.32 -0.31
N ILE A 123 -11.14 10.56 0.67
CA ILE A 123 -11.45 10.75 2.09
C ILE A 123 -11.01 12.13 2.55
N GLY A 124 -9.80 12.55 2.17
CA GLY A 124 -9.27 13.87 2.47
C GLY A 124 -10.15 14.98 1.87
N HIS A 125 -10.47 14.89 0.58
CA HIS A 125 -11.36 15.83 -0.10
C HIS A 125 -12.71 15.95 0.63
N ARG A 126 -13.30 14.80 0.98
CA ARG A 126 -14.60 14.75 1.66
C ARG A 126 -14.56 15.37 3.06
N ILE A 127 -13.53 15.09 3.85
CA ILE A 127 -13.36 15.69 5.19
C ILE A 127 -13.20 17.20 5.08
N LYS A 128 -12.44 17.68 4.07
CA LYS A 128 -12.19 19.11 3.87
C LYS A 128 -13.49 19.85 3.59
N LEU A 129 -14.36 19.28 2.74
CA LEU A 129 -15.64 19.88 2.38
C LEU A 129 -16.70 19.76 3.48
N GLU A 130 -16.78 18.61 4.15
CA GLU A 130 -17.94 18.30 5.01
C GLU A 130 -17.69 18.45 6.53
N TRP A 131 -16.44 18.61 7.00
CA TRP A 131 -16.12 18.63 8.43
C TRP A 131 -15.04 19.65 8.82
N LYS A 132 -15.48 20.83 9.29
CA LYS A 132 -14.64 21.88 9.92
C LYS A 132 -13.39 22.31 9.11
N GLY A 133 -13.39 22.12 7.80
CA GLY A 133 -12.32 22.57 6.89
C GLY A 133 -10.93 22.15 7.37
N ASP A 134 -10.11 23.14 7.72
CA ASP A 134 -8.71 22.96 8.11
C ASP A 134 -8.52 22.12 9.37
N GLN A 135 -9.42 22.24 10.36
CA GLN A 135 -9.34 21.39 11.55
C GLN A 135 -9.55 19.92 11.20
N GLY A 136 -10.42 19.61 10.24
CA GLY A 136 -10.60 18.26 9.73
C GLY A 136 -9.35 17.72 9.05
N MET A 137 -8.65 18.55 8.28
CA MET A 137 -7.39 18.22 7.62
C MET A 137 -6.24 17.96 8.59
N PHE A 138 -6.19 18.67 9.72
CA PHE A 138 -5.24 18.38 10.79
C PHE A 138 -5.42 16.95 11.32
N TYR A 139 -6.65 16.55 11.67
CA TYR A 139 -6.93 15.18 12.14
C TYR A 139 -6.70 14.13 11.05
N PHE A 140 -6.98 14.46 9.79
CA PHE A 140 -6.63 13.60 8.66
C PHE A 140 -5.11 13.37 8.60
N GLY A 141 -4.31 14.43 8.64
CA GLY A 141 -2.84 14.33 8.69
C GLY A 141 -2.34 13.51 9.89
N ALA A 142 -2.87 13.78 11.08
CA ALA A 142 -2.57 13.00 12.28
C ALA A 142 -2.89 11.51 12.11
N SER A 143 -4.05 11.19 11.51
CA SER A 143 -4.45 9.80 11.26
C SER A 143 -3.54 9.06 10.27
N VAL A 144 -2.95 9.78 9.30
CA VAL A 144 -1.95 9.24 8.36
C VAL A 144 -0.65 8.93 9.09
N GLN A 145 -0.15 9.86 9.90
CA GLN A 145 1.09 9.67 10.66
C GLN A 145 0.96 8.55 11.70
N LEU A 146 -0.19 8.48 12.38
CA LEU A 146 -0.50 7.36 13.27
C LEU A 146 -0.49 6.03 12.50
N GLY A 147 -1.07 6.00 11.29
CA GLY A 147 -1.02 4.81 10.44
C GLY A 147 0.41 4.40 10.10
N LEU A 148 1.25 5.35 9.66
CA LEU A 148 2.66 5.11 9.37
C LEU A 148 3.38 4.47 10.58
N LEU A 149 3.22 5.03 11.78
CA LEU A 149 3.83 4.49 12.99
C LEU A 149 3.35 3.06 13.29
N LEU A 150 2.03 2.84 13.19
CA LEU A 150 1.43 1.53 13.42
C LEU A 150 1.84 0.47 12.39
N GLY A 151 2.26 0.86 11.19
CA GLY A 151 2.77 -0.08 10.19
C GLY A 151 4.28 -0.27 10.29
N ALA A 152 5.04 0.81 10.42
CA ALA A 152 6.49 0.78 10.38
C ALA A 152 7.10 0.11 11.62
N ILE A 153 6.56 0.36 12.83
CA ILE A 153 7.12 -0.22 14.06
C ILE A 153 6.98 -1.75 14.05
N PRO A 154 5.79 -2.34 13.83
CA PRO A 154 5.68 -3.79 13.76
C PRO A 154 6.49 -4.42 12.62
N MET A 155 6.50 -3.79 11.44
CA MET A 155 7.33 -4.29 10.34
C MET A 155 8.82 -4.25 10.65
N TYR A 156 9.29 -3.22 11.35
CA TYR A 156 10.69 -3.16 11.78
C TYR A 156 11.06 -4.35 12.67
N PHE A 157 10.23 -4.68 13.66
CA PHE A 157 10.46 -5.86 14.51
C PHE A 157 10.41 -7.17 13.72
N LEU A 158 9.41 -7.33 12.84
CA LEU A 158 9.26 -8.53 12.01
C LEU A 158 10.46 -8.76 11.08
N VAL A 159 10.92 -7.69 10.44
CA VAL A 159 12.01 -7.74 9.45
C VAL A 159 13.37 -7.84 10.15
N ASN A 160 13.70 -6.93 11.07
CA ASN A 160 15.07 -6.79 11.59
C ASN A 160 15.35 -7.58 12.86
N VAL A 161 14.34 -7.82 13.71
CA VAL A 161 14.54 -8.50 15.00
C VAL A 161 14.21 -9.97 14.88
N PHE A 162 13.05 -10.29 14.33
CA PHE A 162 12.60 -11.67 14.15
C PHE A 162 13.15 -12.33 12.88
N ASN A 163 13.71 -11.56 11.94
CA ASN A 163 14.25 -12.06 10.66
C ASN A 163 13.27 -13.00 9.95
N VAL A 164 11.97 -12.65 9.94
CA VAL A 164 10.92 -13.48 9.34
C VAL A 164 11.09 -13.57 7.82
N PHE A 165 11.68 -12.55 7.21
CA PHE A 165 11.89 -12.47 5.78
C PHE A 165 13.37 -12.68 5.45
N ILE A 166 13.63 -13.51 4.44
CA ILE A 166 14.99 -13.81 3.98
C ILE A 166 15.30 -12.92 2.77
N ASP A 167 16.34 -12.10 2.88
CA ASP A 167 16.80 -11.24 1.80
C ASP A 167 17.47 -12.05 0.67
N ARG A 168 17.31 -11.57 -0.56
CA ARG A 168 17.96 -12.14 -1.75
C ARG A 168 19.20 -11.31 -2.08
N GLU A 169 20.38 -11.90 -1.90
CA GLU A 169 21.64 -11.25 -2.26
C GLU A 169 21.82 -11.19 -3.78
N PRO A 170 22.37 -10.09 -4.33
CA PRO A 170 22.67 -10.02 -5.75
C PRO A 170 23.72 -11.07 -6.13
N CYS A 171 23.56 -11.67 -7.31
CA CYS A 171 24.50 -12.64 -7.90
C CYS A 171 24.57 -14.03 -7.23
N VAL A 172 23.62 -14.37 -6.34
CA VAL A 172 23.46 -15.72 -5.78
C VAL A 172 22.25 -16.41 -6.40
N ILE A 173 22.42 -17.66 -6.87
CA ILE A 173 21.32 -18.48 -7.42
C ILE A 173 20.66 -19.21 -6.26
N TYR A 174 19.44 -18.81 -5.91
CA TYR A 174 18.67 -19.43 -4.82
C TYR A 174 17.79 -20.58 -5.30
N CYS A 175 17.15 -20.42 -6.45
CA CYS A 175 16.17 -21.37 -6.97
C CYS A 175 16.77 -22.04 -8.21
N LEU A 176 17.26 -23.27 -8.06
CA LEU A 176 17.57 -24.15 -9.18
C LEU A 176 16.24 -24.69 -9.69
N THR A 177 15.88 -24.37 -10.93
CA THR A 177 14.76 -24.98 -11.65
C THR A 177 14.92 -26.48 -11.75
#